data_AF-A0A6P7GEY9-F1
#
_entry.id   AF-A0A6P7GEY9-F1
#
_cell.length_a   1.000
_cell.length_b   1.000
_cell.length_c   1.000
_cell.angle_alpha   90.00
_cell.angle_beta   90.00
_cell.angle_gamma   90.00
#
_symmetry.space_group_name_H-M   'P 1'
#
loop_
_entity.id
_entity.type
_entity.pdbx_description
1 polymer ?
#
loop_
_entity_poly.entity_id
_entity_poly.type
_entity_poly.pdbx_seq_one_letter_code
_entity_poly.pdbx_strand_id
1 'polypeptide(L)'
;MSTEDQFQNVLHSEQNTSQDLSTEMCISVLQEMVDALLILKSIGHWPDIDSDIFEYDTPEQRFKKEIYQQGNVSESLCPQNFSFITIFATNLLEELKHERSYLKFSNSVSTIQKMQLDEELLLGETSKKEIIVKKLQMCLDSERDVSIDKLVSSMESIGKIKDQIENFYIQSEIKINYLKSWENSKLEMQEITFSKLIEEITEDIKTTEANINQDIRVHEEIEIAMSEIIQYAKRQQEIDDYKKHKIEQERLRLEKEEKNKKATTIQAWWRGVMVRKGFGKFRKKKEKKGKKKSTDKKEKK
;
A
#
# COMPACT_ATOMS: atom_id res chain seq x y z
N MET A 1 129.55 -15.70 19.66
CA MET A 1 128.64 -14.55 19.54
C MET A 1 128.88 -13.92 18.19
N SER A 2 128.19 -14.39 17.16
CA SER A 2 128.51 -14.06 15.77
C SER A 2 127.26 -14.17 14.89
N THR A 3 127.09 -13.12 14.09
CA THR A 3 126.44 -13.03 12.77
C THR A 3 124.92 -13.21 12.60
N GLU A 4 124.19 -14.07 13.32
CA GLU A 4 122.75 -14.25 13.06
C GLU A 4 121.87 -13.08 13.60
N ASP A 5 122.16 -12.58 14.80
CA ASP A 5 121.41 -11.47 15.43
C ASP A 5 121.66 -10.10 14.78
N GLN A 6 122.72 -9.96 13.98
CA GLN A 6 122.98 -8.73 13.21
C GLN A 6 122.22 -8.72 11.89
N PHE A 7 121.96 -9.88 11.26
CA PHE A 7 121.23 -9.95 9.99
C PHE A 7 119.71 -9.78 10.16
N GLN A 8 119.13 -10.31 11.23
CA GLN A 8 117.71 -10.08 11.54
C GLN A 8 117.42 -8.62 11.92
N ASN A 9 118.37 -7.92 12.57
CA ASN A 9 118.25 -6.49 12.86
C ASN A 9 118.40 -5.60 11.62
N VAL A 10 119.14 -6.04 10.59
CA VAL A 10 119.28 -5.29 9.33
C VAL A 10 118.08 -5.51 8.41
N LEU A 11 117.54 -6.74 8.33
CA LEU A 11 116.32 -7.00 7.54
C LEU A 11 115.07 -6.35 8.15
N HIS A 12 114.94 -6.31 9.48
CA HIS A 12 113.89 -5.55 10.13
C HIS A 12 114.11 -4.03 10.06
N SER A 13 115.34 -3.53 9.97
CA SER A 13 115.57 -2.08 9.76
C SER A 13 115.33 -1.67 8.30
N GLU A 14 115.64 -2.52 7.32
CA GLU A 14 115.39 -2.27 5.90
C GLU A 14 113.90 -2.36 5.52
N GLN A 15 113.16 -3.31 6.09
CA GLN A 15 111.69 -3.35 5.91
C GLN A 15 110.99 -2.16 6.59
N ASN A 16 111.45 -1.73 7.77
CA ASN A 16 110.90 -0.56 8.45
C ASN A 16 111.26 0.76 7.74
N THR A 17 112.45 0.89 7.15
CA THR A 17 112.84 2.08 6.39
C THR A 17 112.13 2.17 5.04
N SER A 18 111.87 1.04 4.37
CA SER A 18 111.06 1.03 3.14
C SER A 18 109.58 1.30 3.41
N GLN A 19 109.03 0.81 4.53
CA GLN A 19 107.68 1.20 4.97
C GLN A 19 107.63 2.68 5.36
N ASP A 20 108.63 3.21 6.07
CA ASP A 20 108.69 4.62 6.43
C ASP A 20 108.78 5.55 5.21
N LEU A 21 109.59 5.18 4.19
CA LEU A 21 109.69 5.96 2.95
C LEU A 21 108.37 5.94 2.15
N SER A 22 107.70 4.79 2.09
CA SER A 22 106.38 4.68 1.47
C SER A 22 105.33 5.51 2.21
N THR A 23 105.40 5.55 3.54
CA THR A 23 104.46 6.31 4.38
C THR A 23 104.70 7.81 4.24
N GLU A 24 105.96 8.25 4.19
CA GLU A 24 106.30 9.65 3.90
C GLU A 24 105.87 10.09 2.50
N MET A 25 106.08 9.27 1.47
CA MET A 25 105.59 9.58 0.13
C MET A 25 104.06 9.68 0.10
N CYS A 26 103.34 8.78 0.79
CA CYS A 26 101.90 8.87 0.92
C CYS A 26 101.46 10.15 1.65
N ILE A 27 102.17 10.58 2.69
CA ILE A 27 101.89 11.83 3.41
C ILE A 27 102.11 13.04 2.49
N SER A 28 103.19 13.08 1.71
CA SER A 28 103.46 14.18 0.77
C SER A 28 102.40 14.26 -0.33
N VAL A 29 102.01 13.13 -0.92
CA VAL A 29 100.96 13.10 -1.95
C VAL A 29 99.60 13.47 -1.37
N LEU A 30 99.25 12.95 -0.19
CA LEU A 30 98.00 13.31 0.47
C LEU A 30 97.97 14.78 0.91
N GLN A 31 99.10 15.35 1.31
CA GLN A 31 99.21 16.77 1.61
C GLN A 31 98.92 17.61 0.36
N GLU A 32 99.54 17.30 -0.78
CA GLU A 32 99.26 17.99 -2.04
C GLU A 32 97.79 17.83 -2.47
N MET A 33 97.20 16.65 -2.28
CA MET A 33 95.79 16.42 -2.58
C MET A 33 94.86 17.22 -1.66
N VAL A 34 95.14 17.27 -0.35
CA VAL A 34 94.38 18.06 0.61
C VAL A 34 94.51 19.55 0.32
N ASP A 35 95.70 20.03 0.01
CA ASP A 35 95.95 21.43 -0.34
C ASP A 35 95.18 21.81 -1.63
N ALA A 36 95.18 20.93 -2.64
CA ALA A 36 94.38 21.12 -3.86
C ALA A 36 92.87 21.11 -3.58
N LEU A 37 92.39 20.22 -2.69
CA LEU A 37 90.98 20.16 -2.29
C LEU A 37 90.56 21.39 -1.45
N LEU A 38 91.45 21.94 -0.63
CA LEU A 38 91.20 23.17 0.12
C LEU A 38 91.15 24.40 -0.79
N ILE A 39 92.00 24.45 -1.82
CA ILE A 39 91.93 25.47 -2.86
C ILE A 39 90.58 25.37 -3.58
N LEU A 40 90.17 24.17 -3.99
CA LEU A 40 88.87 23.94 -4.65
C LEU A 40 87.69 24.31 -3.75
N LYS A 41 87.76 24.01 -2.45
CA LYS A 41 86.77 24.43 -1.44
C LYS A 41 86.67 25.96 -1.35
N SER A 42 87.81 26.65 -1.34
CA SER A 42 87.84 28.12 -1.26
C SER A 42 87.22 28.80 -2.49
N ILE A 43 87.39 28.19 -3.66
CA ILE A 43 86.80 28.67 -4.92
C ILE A 43 85.30 28.34 -4.98
N GLY A 44 84.91 27.15 -4.51
CA GLY A 44 83.54 26.63 -4.59
C GLY A 44 82.56 27.07 -3.48
N HIS A 45 83.03 27.78 -2.44
CA HIS A 45 82.22 28.20 -1.29
C HIS A 45 81.44 27.03 -0.64
N TRP A 46 82.09 25.88 -0.44
CA TRP A 46 81.41 24.73 0.18
C TRP A 46 81.22 24.93 1.69
N PRO A 47 80.07 24.53 2.26
CA PRO A 47 79.82 24.67 3.68
C PRO A 47 80.82 23.87 4.52
N ASP A 48 81.20 24.43 5.67
CA ASP A 48 81.94 23.71 6.70
C ASP A 48 80.99 22.69 7.34
N ILE A 49 81.39 21.42 7.28
CA ILE A 49 80.64 20.33 7.91
C ILE A 49 81.48 19.86 9.10
N ASP A 50 80.89 19.81 10.29
CA ASP A 50 81.55 19.40 11.52
C ASP A 50 82.08 17.96 11.43
N SER A 51 83.24 17.71 12.03
CA SER A 51 84.12 16.55 11.81
C SER A 51 83.61 15.16 12.29
N ASP A 52 82.38 15.03 12.78
CA ASP A 52 81.87 13.80 13.45
C ASP A 52 80.87 12.97 12.63
N ILE A 53 81.08 12.86 11.31
CA ILE A 53 80.00 12.40 10.41
C ILE A 53 79.89 10.87 10.24
N PHE A 54 80.87 10.06 10.67
CA PHE A 54 80.89 8.63 10.33
C PHE A 54 80.65 7.69 11.51
N GLU A 55 79.57 7.93 12.25
CA GLU A 55 78.94 6.87 13.03
C GLU A 55 77.99 6.08 12.11
N TYR A 56 78.04 4.74 12.19
CA TYR A 56 77.16 3.90 11.39
C TYR A 56 75.70 4.10 11.80
N ASP A 57 74.96 4.87 11.00
CA ASP A 57 73.52 4.94 11.12
C ASP A 57 72.89 3.74 10.41
N THR A 58 72.12 2.96 11.17
CA THR A 58 71.25 1.92 10.59
C THR A 58 70.23 2.55 9.63
N PRO A 59 69.74 1.80 8.63
CA PRO A 59 68.70 2.28 7.71
C PRO A 59 67.49 2.93 8.39
N GLU A 60 67.06 2.37 9.51
CA GLU A 60 65.92 2.85 10.30
C GLU A 60 66.18 4.21 10.97
N GLN A 61 67.43 4.46 11.38
CA GLN A 61 67.84 5.75 11.96
C GLN A 61 67.94 6.84 10.88
N ARG A 62 68.41 6.51 9.67
CA ARG A 62 68.43 7.44 8.53
C ARG A 62 67.03 7.84 8.11
N PHE A 63 66.14 6.85 7.99
CA PHE A 63 64.75 7.10 7.63
C PHE A 63 64.05 8.02 8.64
N LYS A 64 64.34 7.86 9.94
CA LYS A 64 63.86 8.78 10.98
C LYS A 64 64.43 10.18 10.84
N LYS A 65 65.73 10.34 10.62
CA LYS A 65 66.38 11.66 10.43
C LYS A 65 65.84 12.41 9.20
N GLU A 66 65.57 11.71 8.10
CA GLU A 66 65.03 12.30 6.86
C GLU A 66 63.58 12.79 7.01
N ILE A 67 62.72 12.08 7.76
CA ILE A 67 61.34 12.54 8.03
C ILE A 67 61.33 13.89 8.79
N TYR A 68 62.32 14.15 9.65
CA TYR A 68 62.45 15.43 10.35
C TYR A 68 63.00 16.58 9.48
N GLN A 69 63.59 16.29 8.30
CA GLN A 69 64.19 17.29 7.40
C GLN A 69 63.33 17.64 6.17
N GLN A 70 62.24 16.90 5.89
CA GLN A 70 61.32 17.16 4.76
C GLN A 70 60.46 18.44 4.88
N GLY A 71 60.89 19.43 5.67
CA GLY A 71 60.26 20.75 5.74
C GLY A 71 60.78 21.77 4.72
N ASN A 72 61.92 21.54 4.04
CA ASN A 72 62.46 22.45 3.04
C ASN A 72 63.46 21.72 2.14
N VAL A 73 63.02 21.24 0.97
CA VAL A 73 63.95 20.91 -0.11
C VAL A 73 63.46 21.62 -1.36
N SER A 74 64.02 22.80 -1.61
CA SER A 74 64.10 23.34 -2.96
C SER A 74 64.96 22.39 -3.78
N GLU A 75 64.43 22.02 -4.92
CA GLU A 75 65.06 21.24 -5.99
C GLU A 75 66.31 22.00 -6.50
N SER A 76 67.43 21.90 -5.79
CA SER A 76 68.72 22.39 -6.27
C SER A 76 69.52 21.20 -6.76
N LEU A 77 69.90 21.23 -8.06
CA LEU A 77 70.94 20.38 -8.62
C LEU A 77 72.06 20.25 -7.61
N CYS A 78 72.33 19.02 -7.16
CA CYS A 78 73.39 18.71 -6.22
C CYS A 78 74.68 19.41 -6.69
N PRO A 79 75.14 20.48 -6.03
CA PRO A 79 76.51 20.93 -6.25
C PRO A 79 77.36 19.75 -5.82
N GLN A 80 78.37 19.39 -6.61
CA GLN A 80 79.32 18.36 -6.22
C GLN A 80 80.05 18.83 -4.95
N ASN A 81 79.45 18.54 -3.80
CA ASN A 81 79.93 18.95 -2.51
C ASN A 81 80.97 17.92 -2.07
N PHE A 82 82.23 18.17 -2.45
CA PHE A 82 83.34 17.29 -2.06
C PHE A 82 83.89 17.61 -0.67
N SER A 83 83.21 18.43 0.15
CA SER A 83 83.61 18.70 1.55
C SER A 83 83.80 17.41 2.34
N PHE A 84 83.01 16.37 2.04
CA PHE A 84 83.20 15.05 2.63
C PHE A 84 84.57 14.45 2.27
N ILE A 85 84.97 14.50 0.99
CA ILE A 85 86.28 14.00 0.53
C ILE A 85 87.41 14.82 1.17
N THR A 86 87.23 16.14 1.29
CA THR A 86 88.19 17.01 1.96
C THR A 86 88.38 16.63 3.43
N ILE A 87 87.30 16.44 4.19
CA ILE A 87 87.35 16.01 5.61
C ILE A 87 87.96 14.60 5.73
N PHE A 88 87.59 13.71 4.82
CA PHE A 88 88.09 12.33 4.79
C PHE A 88 89.59 12.27 4.51
N ALA A 89 90.08 13.10 3.56
CA ALA A 89 91.48 13.20 3.21
C ALA A 89 92.31 13.92 4.31
N THR A 90 91.76 14.95 4.96
CA THR A 90 92.43 15.61 6.10
C THR A 90 92.54 14.69 7.31
N ASN A 91 91.50 13.91 7.62
CA ASN A 91 91.52 12.98 8.75
C ASN A 91 92.50 11.82 8.51
N LEU A 92 92.59 11.30 7.28
CA LEU A 92 93.59 10.29 6.89
C LEU A 92 95.02 10.85 6.97
N LEU A 93 95.22 12.11 6.56
CA LEU A 93 96.50 12.80 6.62
C LEU A 93 96.96 13.03 8.07
N GLU A 94 96.05 13.39 8.98
CA GLU A 94 96.34 13.50 10.41
C GLU A 94 96.62 12.14 11.05
N GLU A 95 95.85 11.10 10.71
CA GLU A 95 96.06 9.73 11.21
C GLU A 95 97.43 9.17 10.79
N LEU A 96 97.83 9.39 9.53
CA LEU A 96 99.13 8.96 9.02
C LEU A 96 100.31 9.75 9.61
N LYS A 97 100.13 11.05 9.90
CA LYS A 97 101.15 11.90 10.52
C LYS A 97 101.37 11.59 12.01
N HIS A 98 100.31 11.27 12.76
CA HIS A 98 100.40 11.10 14.21
C HIS A 98 100.46 9.64 14.68
N GLU A 99 99.72 8.73 14.03
CA GLU A 99 99.56 7.35 14.50
C GLU A 99 100.27 6.33 13.59
N ARG A 100 100.77 6.75 12.40
CA ARG A 100 101.32 5.88 11.33
C ARG A 100 100.43 4.67 11.03
N SER A 101 99.12 4.86 11.18
CA SER A 101 98.08 3.84 11.04
C SER A 101 96.99 4.36 10.11
N TYR A 102 96.23 3.44 9.53
CA TYR A 102 95.11 3.73 8.62
C TYR A 102 93.82 3.05 9.12
N LEU A 103 93.74 2.80 10.43
CA LEU A 103 92.69 1.97 11.02
C LEU A 103 91.34 2.70 11.05
N LYS A 104 91.31 4.00 11.38
CA LYS A 104 90.09 4.82 11.35
C LYS A 104 89.61 4.96 9.91
N PHE A 105 90.51 5.21 8.95
CA PHE A 105 90.17 5.18 7.52
C PHE A 105 89.60 3.83 7.09
N SER A 106 90.25 2.72 7.43
CA SER A 106 89.75 1.38 7.10
C SER A 106 88.38 1.09 7.73
N ASN A 107 88.14 1.57 8.96
CA ASN A 107 86.85 1.47 9.63
C ASN A 107 85.79 2.31 8.92
N SER A 108 86.09 3.55 8.51
CA SER A 108 85.14 4.39 7.77
C SER A 108 84.83 3.84 6.38
N VAL A 109 85.82 3.30 5.66
CA VAL A 109 85.59 2.60 4.38
C VAL A 109 84.73 1.36 4.59
N SER A 110 85.00 0.56 5.63
CA SER A 110 84.19 -0.61 5.97
C SER A 110 82.76 -0.23 6.35
N THR A 111 82.58 0.90 7.04
CA THR A 111 81.27 1.48 7.34
C THR A 111 80.55 1.86 6.06
N ILE A 112 81.17 2.60 5.14
CA ILE A 112 80.57 2.99 3.85
C ILE A 112 80.18 1.75 3.03
N GLN A 113 81.04 0.73 2.97
CA GLN A 113 80.72 -0.52 2.28
C GLN A 113 79.51 -1.23 2.88
N LYS A 114 79.39 -1.27 4.22
CA LYS A 114 78.17 -1.79 4.88
C LYS A 114 76.93 -0.96 4.55
N MET A 115 77.05 0.37 4.54
CA MET A 115 75.95 1.28 4.20
C MET A 115 75.46 1.07 2.76
N GLN A 116 76.38 0.86 1.81
CA GLN A 116 76.06 0.56 0.41
C GLN A 116 75.36 -0.79 0.26
N LEU A 117 75.82 -1.82 0.99
CA LEU A 117 75.21 -3.14 0.97
C LEU A 117 73.79 -3.12 1.57
N ASP A 118 73.59 -2.40 2.67
CA ASP A 118 72.27 -2.18 3.26
C ASP A 118 71.34 -1.42 2.30
N GLU A 119 71.84 -0.40 1.60
CA GLU A 119 71.08 0.35 0.59
C GLU A 119 70.64 -0.55 -0.57
N GLU A 120 71.54 -1.38 -1.11
CA GLU A 120 71.21 -2.35 -2.16
C GLU A 120 70.15 -3.35 -1.69
N LEU A 121 70.26 -3.83 -0.44
CA LEU A 121 69.28 -4.73 0.15
C LEU A 121 67.90 -4.07 0.29
N LEU A 122 67.84 -2.82 0.74
CA LEU A 122 66.60 -2.05 0.85
C LEU A 122 65.97 -1.78 -0.51
N LEU A 123 66.76 -1.45 -1.53
CA LEU A 123 66.27 -1.29 -2.91
C LEU A 123 65.67 -2.60 -3.44
N GLY A 124 66.33 -3.73 -3.15
CA GLY A 124 65.80 -5.06 -3.45
C GLY A 124 64.48 -5.37 -2.73
N GLU A 125 64.37 -5.05 -1.44
CA GLU A 125 63.14 -5.24 -0.67
C GLU A 125 62.00 -4.31 -1.10
N THR A 126 62.29 -3.05 -1.37
CA THR A 126 61.31 -2.07 -1.83
C THR A 126 60.76 -2.44 -3.19
N SER A 127 61.61 -2.89 -4.13
CA SER A 127 61.16 -3.43 -5.41
C SER A 127 60.24 -4.65 -5.24
N LYS A 128 60.59 -5.59 -4.34
CA LYS A 128 59.72 -6.74 -4.02
C LYS A 128 58.37 -6.29 -3.42
N LYS A 129 58.38 -5.34 -2.48
CA LYS A 129 57.18 -4.78 -1.87
C LYS A 129 56.30 -4.08 -2.91
N GLU A 130 56.90 -3.33 -3.84
CA GLU A 130 56.18 -2.66 -4.94
C GLU A 130 55.46 -3.68 -5.85
N ILE A 131 56.12 -4.79 -6.19
CA ILE A 131 55.50 -5.88 -6.97
C ILE A 131 54.32 -6.49 -6.21
N ILE A 132 54.45 -6.71 -4.90
CA ILE A 132 53.37 -7.25 -4.06
C ILE A 132 52.21 -6.27 -4.01
N VAL A 133 52.46 -4.98 -3.80
CA VAL A 133 51.42 -3.94 -3.79
C VAL A 133 50.68 -3.90 -5.13
N LYS A 134 51.37 -3.96 -6.26
CA LYS A 134 50.74 -4.03 -7.59
C LYS A 134 49.86 -5.27 -7.73
N LYS A 135 50.32 -6.44 -7.28
CA LYS A 135 49.51 -7.68 -7.30
C LYS A 135 48.28 -7.57 -6.42
N LEU A 136 48.41 -7.05 -5.21
CA LEU A 136 47.28 -6.85 -4.29
C LEU A 136 46.27 -5.85 -4.88
N GLN A 137 46.75 -4.77 -5.51
CA GLN A 137 45.90 -3.81 -6.20
C GLN A 137 45.10 -4.47 -7.33
N MET A 138 45.76 -5.26 -8.18
CA MET A 138 45.07 -6.01 -9.24
C MET A 138 44.01 -6.99 -8.70
N CYS A 139 44.34 -7.72 -7.62
CA CYS A 139 43.38 -8.61 -6.97
C CYS A 139 42.17 -7.84 -6.43
N LEU A 140 42.42 -6.71 -5.74
CA LEU A 140 41.39 -5.85 -5.19
C LEU A 140 40.46 -5.30 -6.29
N ASP A 141 41.03 -4.81 -7.39
CA ASP A 141 40.26 -4.29 -8.52
C ASP A 141 39.41 -5.39 -9.18
N SER A 142 39.98 -6.60 -9.35
CA SER A 142 39.22 -7.74 -9.90
C SER A 142 38.06 -8.18 -8.99
N GLU A 143 38.26 -8.18 -7.67
CA GLU A 143 37.20 -8.52 -6.72
C GLU A 143 36.11 -7.45 -6.68
N ARG A 144 36.51 -6.18 -6.81
CA ARG A 144 35.60 -5.05 -6.94
C ARG A 144 34.74 -5.19 -8.19
N ASP A 145 35.32 -5.51 -9.34
CA ASP A 145 34.60 -5.69 -10.60
C ASP A 145 33.57 -6.83 -10.49
N VAL A 146 33.97 -7.98 -9.95
CA VAL A 146 33.04 -9.11 -9.70
C VAL A 146 31.91 -8.71 -8.76
N SER A 147 32.19 -7.88 -7.76
CA SER A 147 31.17 -7.40 -6.82
C SER A 147 30.21 -6.42 -7.49
N ILE A 148 30.70 -5.55 -8.37
CA ILE A 148 29.87 -4.64 -9.18
C ILE A 148 28.97 -5.45 -10.12
N ASP A 149 29.51 -6.46 -10.81
CA ASP A 149 28.73 -7.31 -11.72
C ASP A 149 27.59 -8.05 -10.99
N LYS A 150 27.88 -8.59 -9.79
CA LYS A 150 26.85 -9.22 -8.95
C LYS A 150 25.77 -8.22 -8.51
N LEU A 151 26.17 -6.99 -8.18
CA LEU A 151 25.23 -5.93 -7.80
C LEU A 151 24.34 -5.53 -8.98
N VAL A 152 24.91 -5.37 -10.18
CA VAL A 152 24.16 -5.06 -11.40
C VAL A 152 23.18 -6.17 -11.75
N SER A 153 23.61 -7.44 -11.71
CA SER A 153 22.74 -8.60 -11.97
C SER A 153 21.61 -8.71 -10.94
N SER A 154 21.90 -8.42 -9.68
CA SER A 154 20.88 -8.38 -8.61
C SER A 154 19.88 -7.25 -8.84
N MET A 155 20.34 -6.06 -9.22
CA MET A 155 19.47 -4.92 -9.57
C MET A 155 18.57 -5.23 -10.75
N GLU A 156 19.08 -5.88 -11.79
CA GLU A 156 18.26 -6.29 -12.94
C GLU A 156 17.18 -7.29 -12.53
N SER A 157 17.52 -8.25 -11.67
CA SER A 157 16.57 -9.23 -11.13
C SER A 157 15.49 -8.56 -10.27
N ILE A 158 15.87 -7.59 -9.43
CA ILE A 158 14.92 -6.78 -8.64
C ILE A 158 13.99 -6.00 -9.57
N GLY A 159 14.51 -5.41 -10.66
CA GLY A 159 13.72 -4.73 -11.68
C GLY A 159 12.66 -5.65 -12.29
N LYS A 160 13.07 -6.83 -12.75
CA LYS A 160 12.14 -7.84 -13.32
C LYS A 160 11.04 -8.24 -12.34
N ILE A 161 11.39 -8.48 -11.08
CA ILE A 161 10.41 -8.83 -10.03
C ILE A 161 9.46 -7.66 -9.77
N LYS A 162 9.97 -6.42 -9.72
CA LYS A 162 9.14 -5.22 -9.55
C LYS A 162 8.12 -5.08 -10.67
N ASP A 163 8.56 -5.22 -11.93
CA ASP A 163 7.67 -5.14 -13.09
C ASP A 163 6.62 -6.26 -13.07
N GLN A 164 6.98 -7.46 -12.63
CA GLN A 164 6.02 -8.56 -12.45
C GLN A 164 4.98 -8.23 -11.37
N ILE A 165 5.39 -7.70 -10.23
CA ILE A 165 4.49 -7.31 -9.15
C ILE A 165 3.51 -6.23 -9.63
N GLU A 166 4.00 -5.23 -10.35
CA GLU A 166 3.17 -4.14 -10.88
C GLU A 166 2.15 -4.67 -11.91
N ASN A 167 2.58 -5.57 -12.80
CA ASN A 167 1.68 -6.26 -13.72
C ASN A 167 0.61 -7.07 -12.99
N PHE A 168 0.96 -7.81 -11.94
CA PHE A 168 -0.01 -8.55 -11.13
C PHE A 168 -0.99 -7.63 -10.41
N TYR A 169 -0.52 -6.49 -9.91
CA TYR A 169 -1.37 -5.49 -9.26
C TYR A 169 -2.41 -4.93 -10.24
N ILE A 170 -1.97 -4.48 -11.42
CA ILE A 170 -2.86 -3.96 -12.48
C ILE A 170 -3.87 -5.04 -12.90
N GLN A 171 -3.41 -6.27 -13.11
CA GLN A 171 -4.29 -7.38 -13.50
C GLN A 171 -5.35 -7.66 -12.41
N SER A 172 -4.94 -7.64 -11.14
CA SER A 172 -5.84 -7.82 -10.00
C SER A 172 -6.89 -6.72 -9.94
N GLU A 173 -6.49 -5.47 -10.11
CA GLU A 173 -7.39 -4.31 -10.12
C GLU A 173 -8.41 -4.39 -11.25
N ILE A 174 -7.97 -4.73 -12.47
CA ILE A 174 -8.87 -4.95 -13.61
C ILE A 174 -9.88 -6.06 -13.31
N LYS A 175 -9.44 -7.19 -12.73
CA LYS A 175 -10.33 -8.31 -12.36
C LYS A 175 -11.36 -7.89 -11.31
N ILE A 176 -10.94 -7.15 -10.28
CA ILE A 176 -11.83 -6.64 -9.24
C ILE A 176 -12.88 -5.70 -9.84
N ASN A 177 -12.45 -4.77 -10.70
CA ASN A 177 -13.36 -3.82 -11.33
C ASN A 177 -14.35 -4.51 -12.28
N TYR A 178 -13.88 -5.51 -13.03
CA TYR A 178 -14.75 -6.34 -13.86
C TYR A 178 -15.79 -7.09 -13.02
N LEU A 179 -15.37 -7.75 -11.93
CA LEU A 179 -16.29 -8.47 -11.05
C LEU A 179 -17.34 -7.56 -10.43
N LYS A 180 -16.95 -6.36 -9.97
CA LYS A 180 -17.88 -5.35 -9.45
C LYS A 180 -18.89 -4.90 -10.51
N SER A 181 -18.42 -4.63 -11.72
CA SER A 181 -19.30 -4.23 -12.83
C SER A 181 -20.28 -5.34 -13.22
N TRP A 182 -19.80 -6.59 -13.24
CA TRP A 182 -20.63 -7.76 -13.51
C TRP A 182 -21.68 -7.99 -12.41
N GLU A 183 -21.29 -7.88 -11.15
CA GLU A 183 -22.19 -8.01 -10.00
C GLU A 183 -23.26 -6.92 -10.02
N ASN A 184 -22.88 -5.66 -10.24
CA ASN A 184 -23.83 -4.55 -10.37
C ASN A 184 -24.82 -4.79 -11.51
N SER A 185 -24.34 -5.20 -12.70
CA SER A 185 -25.21 -5.49 -13.84
C SER A 185 -26.22 -6.61 -13.53
N LYS A 186 -25.78 -7.62 -12.77
CA LYS A 186 -26.65 -8.71 -12.32
C LYS A 186 -27.70 -8.23 -11.32
N LEU A 187 -27.32 -7.38 -10.37
CA LEU A 187 -28.24 -6.77 -9.41
C LEU A 187 -29.28 -5.89 -10.11
N GLU A 188 -28.86 -5.04 -11.05
CA GLU A 188 -29.76 -4.20 -11.87
C GLU A 188 -30.77 -5.07 -12.64
N MET A 189 -30.32 -6.17 -13.26
CA MET A 189 -31.21 -7.07 -13.98
C MET A 189 -32.21 -7.76 -13.04
N GLN A 190 -31.78 -8.16 -11.84
CA GLN A 190 -32.66 -8.73 -10.83
C GLN A 190 -33.69 -7.70 -10.35
N GLU A 191 -33.26 -6.46 -10.09
CA GLU A 191 -34.14 -5.36 -9.66
C GLU A 191 -35.22 -5.08 -10.71
N ILE A 192 -34.86 -5.02 -11.99
CA ILE A 192 -35.83 -4.86 -13.09
C ILE A 192 -36.81 -6.05 -13.12
N THR A 193 -36.32 -7.27 -12.93
CA THR A 193 -37.16 -8.48 -12.96
C THR A 193 -38.17 -8.46 -11.82
N PHE A 194 -37.73 -8.13 -10.60
CA PHE A 194 -38.62 -8.00 -9.44
C PHE A 194 -39.60 -6.85 -9.62
N SER A 195 -39.17 -5.72 -10.17
CA SER A 195 -40.04 -4.58 -10.44
C SER A 195 -41.17 -4.94 -11.40
N LYS A 196 -40.88 -5.70 -12.47
CA LYS A 196 -41.90 -6.19 -13.41
C LYS A 196 -42.88 -7.16 -12.74
N LEU A 197 -42.37 -8.09 -11.91
CA LEU A 197 -43.23 -9.03 -11.20
C LEU A 197 -44.15 -8.31 -10.19
N ILE A 198 -43.63 -7.30 -9.49
CA ILE A 198 -44.43 -6.46 -8.60
C ILE A 198 -45.52 -5.73 -9.39
N GLU A 199 -45.19 -5.18 -10.56
CA GLU A 199 -46.16 -4.50 -11.43
C GLU A 199 -47.26 -5.45 -11.90
N GLU A 200 -46.91 -6.67 -12.34
CA GLU A 200 -47.85 -7.71 -12.76
C GLU A 200 -48.81 -8.10 -11.62
N ILE A 201 -48.27 -8.43 -10.44
CA ILE A 201 -49.07 -8.78 -9.26
C ILE A 201 -49.97 -7.61 -8.85
N THR A 202 -49.46 -6.38 -8.94
CA THR A 202 -50.25 -5.19 -8.60
C THR A 202 -51.44 -5.03 -9.54
N GLU A 203 -51.28 -5.32 -10.83
CA GLU A 203 -52.37 -5.26 -11.80
C GLU A 203 -53.39 -6.38 -11.57
N ASP A 204 -52.94 -7.60 -11.26
CA ASP A 204 -53.82 -8.71 -10.88
C ASP A 204 -54.64 -8.40 -9.61
N ILE A 205 -54.03 -7.74 -8.62
CA ILE A 205 -54.73 -7.28 -7.42
C ILE A 205 -55.83 -6.29 -7.81
N LYS A 206 -55.53 -5.27 -8.62
CA LYS A 206 -56.52 -4.26 -9.04
C LYS A 206 -57.68 -4.89 -9.82
N THR A 207 -57.39 -5.81 -10.73
CA THR A 207 -58.44 -6.48 -11.52
C THR A 207 -59.31 -7.36 -10.62
N THR A 208 -58.72 -8.06 -9.65
CA THR A 208 -59.45 -8.84 -8.66
C THR A 208 -60.30 -7.96 -7.74
N GLU A 209 -59.78 -6.81 -7.28
CA GLU A 209 -60.54 -5.83 -6.50
C GLU A 209 -61.72 -5.27 -7.29
N ALA A 210 -61.54 -4.97 -8.58
CA ALA A 210 -62.62 -4.52 -9.46
C ALA A 210 -63.73 -5.59 -9.59
N ASN A 211 -63.35 -6.86 -9.74
CA ASN A 211 -64.30 -7.98 -9.79
C ASN A 211 -65.06 -8.13 -8.46
N ILE A 212 -64.37 -8.05 -7.32
CA ILE A 212 -65.00 -8.10 -5.99
C ILE A 212 -66.02 -6.96 -5.84
N ASN A 213 -65.67 -5.74 -6.24
CA ASN A 213 -66.58 -4.59 -6.17
C ASN A 213 -67.82 -4.78 -7.06
N GLN A 214 -67.63 -5.37 -8.24
CA GLN A 214 -68.74 -5.71 -9.13
C GLN A 214 -69.65 -6.78 -8.51
N ASP A 215 -69.08 -7.82 -7.89
CA ASP A 215 -69.84 -8.87 -7.22
C ASP A 215 -70.63 -8.33 -6.02
N ILE A 216 -70.03 -7.42 -5.22
CA ILE A 216 -70.73 -6.73 -4.12
C ILE A 216 -71.96 -5.99 -4.66
N ARG A 217 -71.80 -5.23 -5.76
CA ARG A 217 -72.91 -4.51 -6.37
C ARG A 217 -74.02 -5.45 -6.85
N VAL A 218 -73.67 -6.53 -7.56
CA VAL A 218 -74.65 -7.51 -8.03
C VAL A 218 -75.37 -8.17 -6.85
N HIS A 219 -74.65 -8.44 -5.76
CA HIS A 219 -75.24 -8.98 -4.54
C HIS A 219 -76.30 -8.04 -3.94
N GLU A 220 -75.99 -6.73 -3.83
CA GLU A 220 -76.95 -5.72 -3.37
C GLU A 220 -78.20 -5.67 -4.26
N GLU A 221 -78.03 -5.72 -5.59
CA GLU A 221 -79.14 -5.73 -6.54
C GLU A 221 -80.03 -6.99 -6.37
N ILE A 222 -79.43 -8.16 -6.14
CA ILE A 222 -80.15 -9.40 -5.85
C ILE A 222 -80.89 -9.31 -4.51
N GLU A 223 -80.28 -8.77 -3.47
CA GLU A 223 -80.93 -8.59 -2.16
C GLU A 223 -82.17 -7.70 -2.28
N ILE A 224 -82.08 -6.59 -3.02
CA ILE A 224 -83.22 -5.70 -3.30
C ILE A 224 -84.31 -6.48 -4.05
N ALA A 225 -84.00 -7.14 -5.16
CA ALA A 225 -84.96 -7.89 -5.95
C ALA A 225 -85.63 -9.02 -5.14
N MET A 226 -84.86 -9.73 -4.31
CA MET A 226 -85.38 -10.77 -3.43
C MET A 226 -86.31 -10.19 -2.37
N SER A 227 -85.99 -9.02 -1.80
CA SER A 227 -86.87 -8.31 -0.87
C SER A 227 -88.21 -7.92 -1.51
N GLU A 228 -88.19 -7.47 -2.76
CA GLU A 228 -89.38 -7.13 -3.53
C GLU A 228 -90.25 -8.37 -3.81
N ILE A 229 -89.64 -9.48 -4.24
CA ILE A 229 -90.33 -10.76 -4.45
C ILE A 229 -91.04 -11.21 -3.16
N ILE A 230 -90.36 -11.13 -2.02
CA ILE A 230 -90.95 -11.46 -0.72
C ILE A 230 -92.14 -10.54 -0.41
N GLN A 231 -92.04 -9.24 -0.68
CA GLN A 231 -93.16 -8.31 -0.50
C GLN A 231 -94.34 -8.62 -1.44
N TYR A 232 -94.08 -8.91 -2.71
CA TYR A 232 -95.12 -9.27 -3.67
C TYR A 232 -95.84 -10.56 -3.25
N ALA A 233 -95.10 -11.57 -2.78
CA ALA A 233 -95.68 -12.80 -2.26
C ALA A 233 -96.61 -12.54 -1.05
N LYS A 234 -96.20 -11.68 -0.10
CA LYS A 234 -97.05 -11.28 1.03
C LYS A 234 -98.33 -10.57 0.58
N ARG A 235 -98.21 -9.57 -0.30
CA ARG A 235 -99.38 -8.84 -0.83
C ARG A 235 -100.34 -9.76 -1.58
N GLN A 236 -99.81 -10.73 -2.33
CA GLN A 236 -100.62 -11.72 -3.05
C GLN A 236 -101.41 -12.60 -2.07
N GLN A 237 -100.77 -13.05 -0.99
CA GLN A 237 -101.44 -13.81 0.07
C GLN A 237 -102.57 -12.99 0.73
N GLU A 238 -102.34 -11.72 1.05
CA GLU A 238 -103.37 -10.81 1.61
C GLU A 238 -104.57 -10.65 0.67
N ILE A 239 -104.32 -10.48 -0.63
CA ILE A 239 -105.37 -10.37 -1.65
C ILE A 239 -106.20 -11.67 -1.70
N ASP A 240 -105.53 -12.82 -1.70
CA ASP A 240 -106.21 -14.11 -1.79
C ASP A 240 -107.04 -14.41 -0.53
N ASP A 241 -106.54 -14.04 0.65
CA ASP A 241 -107.30 -14.14 1.90
C ASP A 241 -108.49 -13.17 1.94
N TYR A 242 -108.33 -11.94 1.44
CA TYR A 242 -109.44 -11.00 1.29
C TYR A 242 -110.52 -11.53 0.32
N LYS A 243 -110.12 -12.11 -0.82
CA LYS A 243 -111.06 -12.73 -1.78
C LYS A 243 -111.85 -13.86 -1.13
N LYS A 244 -111.19 -14.77 -0.39
CA LYS A 244 -111.86 -15.85 0.35
C LYS A 244 -112.88 -15.30 1.35
N HIS A 245 -112.47 -14.31 2.14
CA HIS A 245 -113.35 -13.67 3.12
C HIS A 245 -114.57 -13.01 2.46
N LYS A 246 -114.38 -12.32 1.32
CA LYS A 246 -115.47 -11.68 0.57
C LYS A 246 -116.45 -12.70 -0.03
N ILE A 247 -115.96 -13.82 -0.55
CA ILE A 247 -116.79 -14.92 -1.04
C ILE A 247 -117.65 -15.49 0.09
N GLU A 248 -117.06 -15.71 1.27
CA GLU A 248 -117.80 -16.22 2.42
C GLU A 248 -118.85 -15.23 2.91
N GLN A 249 -118.54 -13.93 2.95
CA GLN A 249 -119.53 -12.90 3.29
C GLN A 249 -120.71 -12.86 2.32
N GLU A 250 -120.45 -12.97 1.02
CA GLU A 250 -121.50 -13.02 0.01
C GLU A 250 -122.35 -14.28 0.16
N ARG A 251 -121.73 -15.43 0.45
CA ARG A 251 -122.43 -16.68 0.74
C ARG A 251 -123.38 -16.54 1.93
N LEU A 252 -122.89 -15.96 3.03
CA LEU A 252 -123.71 -15.69 4.22
C LEU A 252 -124.84 -14.68 3.94
N ARG A 253 -124.58 -13.66 3.11
CA ARG A 253 -125.59 -12.68 2.69
C ARG A 253 -126.70 -13.34 1.89
N LEU A 254 -126.34 -14.14 0.87
CA LEU A 254 -127.28 -14.89 0.04
C LEU A 254 -128.12 -15.87 0.88
N GLU A 255 -127.49 -16.58 1.81
CA GLU A 255 -128.20 -17.49 2.73
C GLU A 255 -129.20 -16.73 3.62
N LYS A 256 -128.80 -15.55 4.13
CA LYS A 256 -129.68 -14.67 4.91
C LYS A 256 -130.83 -14.12 4.07
N GLU A 257 -130.58 -13.71 2.84
CA GLU A 257 -131.62 -13.27 1.91
C GLU A 257 -132.58 -14.40 1.57
N GLU A 258 -132.09 -15.61 1.33
CA GLU A 258 -132.93 -16.78 1.07
C GLU A 258 -133.81 -17.10 2.28
N LYS A 259 -133.24 -17.10 3.49
CA LYS A 259 -133.98 -17.22 4.75
C LYS A 259 -135.04 -16.13 4.88
N ASN A 260 -134.71 -14.87 4.58
CA ASN A 260 -135.64 -13.74 4.62
C ASN A 260 -136.75 -13.84 3.56
N LYS A 261 -136.43 -14.30 2.35
CA LYS A 261 -137.40 -14.55 1.26
C LYS A 261 -138.38 -15.65 1.66
N LYS A 262 -137.88 -16.77 2.22
CA LYS A 262 -138.72 -17.84 2.78
C LYS A 262 -139.60 -17.31 3.91
N ALA A 263 -139.06 -16.54 4.85
CA ALA A 263 -139.81 -15.94 5.95
C ALA A 263 -140.91 -14.97 5.46
N THR A 264 -140.61 -14.14 4.45
CA THR A 264 -141.57 -13.21 3.84
C THR A 264 -142.68 -13.95 3.10
N THR A 265 -142.34 -15.05 2.41
CA THR A 265 -143.32 -15.92 1.73
C THR A 265 -144.25 -16.56 2.74
N ILE A 266 -143.72 -17.08 3.86
CA ILE A 266 -144.51 -17.62 4.98
C ILE A 266 -145.42 -16.52 5.56
N GLN A 267 -144.90 -15.32 5.82
CA GLN A 267 -145.70 -14.19 6.31
C GLN A 267 -146.83 -13.80 5.34
N ALA A 268 -146.54 -13.75 4.03
CA ALA A 268 -147.54 -13.44 3.00
C ALA A 268 -148.61 -14.54 2.90
N TRP A 269 -148.21 -15.81 2.94
CA TRP A 269 -149.13 -16.94 3.01
C TRP A 269 -150.03 -16.84 4.24
N TRP A 270 -149.45 -16.59 5.42
CA TRP A 270 -150.20 -16.45 6.66
C TRP A 270 -151.16 -15.26 6.64
N ARG A 271 -150.75 -14.10 6.11
CA ARG A 271 -151.65 -12.95 5.88
C ARG A 271 -152.77 -13.28 4.90
N GLY A 272 -152.49 -13.98 3.80
CA GLY A 272 -153.50 -14.43 2.86
C GLY A 272 -154.51 -15.41 3.47
N VAL A 273 -154.04 -16.32 4.32
CA VAL A 273 -154.89 -17.24 5.09
C VAL A 273 -155.74 -16.48 6.12
N MET A 274 -155.16 -15.52 6.86
CA MET A 274 -155.90 -14.65 7.78
C MET A 274 -157.03 -13.88 7.09
N VAL A 275 -156.80 -13.37 5.88
CA VAL A 275 -157.83 -12.68 5.08
C VAL A 275 -158.93 -13.65 4.64
N ARG A 276 -158.58 -14.84 4.13
CA ARG A 276 -159.56 -15.84 3.67
C ARG A 276 -160.41 -16.44 4.78
N LYS A 277 -159.86 -16.60 5.99
CA LYS A 277 -160.60 -17.08 7.16
C LYS A 277 -161.31 -15.96 7.95
N GLY A 278 -161.26 -14.71 7.49
CA GLY A 278 -161.97 -13.59 8.11
C GLY A 278 -161.35 -13.04 9.39
N PHE A 279 -160.10 -13.39 9.72
CA PHE A 279 -159.41 -12.95 10.94
C PHE A 279 -158.73 -11.56 10.84
N GLY A 280 -158.90 -10.84 9.73
CA GLY A 280 -158.32 -9.50 9.50
C GLY A 280 -159.36 -8.37 9.42
N LYS A 281 -159.19 -7.29 10.19
CA LYS A 281 -160.06 -6.10 10.13
C LYS A 281 -159.87 -5.33 8.82
N PHE A 282 -160.76 -5.51 7.85
CA PHE A 282 -160.85 -4.69 6.64
C PHE A 282 -161.44 -3.30 6.99
N ARG A 283 -160.60 -2.37 7.46
CA ARG A 283 -161.03 -1.00 7.77
C ARG A 283 -160.84 -0.10 6.53
N LYS A 284 -161.91 0.15 5.77
CA LYS A 284 -161.97 1.28 4.82
C LYS A 284 -161.93 2.58 5.64
N LYS A 285 -160.87 3.39 5.53
CA LYS A 285 -160.79 4.69 6.22
C LYS A 285 -160.87 5.83 5.20
N LYS A 286 -161.90 6.67 5.43
CA LYS A 286 -162.31 7.87 4.70
C LYS A 286 -161.21 8.93 4.58
N GLU A 287 -161.35 9.77 3.54
CA GLU A 287 -160.68 11.06 3.37
C GLU A 287 -160.77 11.97 4.62
N LYS A 288 -159.71 12.75 4.89
CA LYS A 288 -159.81 14.12 5.42
C LYS A 288 -158.50 14.91 5.23
N LYS A 289 -158.67 16.12 4.71
CA LYS A 289 -157.74 17.25 4.52
C LYS A 289 -156.91 17.62 5.77
N GLY A 290 -155.71 18.17 5.57
CA GLY A 290 -155.26 19.37 6.29
C GLY A 290 -153.81 19.45 6.83
N LYS A 291 -152.98 20.26 6.13
CA LYS A 291 -151.98 21.27 6.61
C LYS A 291 -150.80 20.92 7.55
N LYS A 292 -149.58 21.04 6.96
CA LYS A 292 -148.54 22.12 7.09
C LYS A 292 -147.55 22.19 8.31
N LYS A 293 -146.23 22.18 7.95
CA LYS A 293 -144.97 22.72 8.60
C LYS A 293 -144.52 22.06 9.93
N SER A 294 -143.24 21.79 10.22
CA SER A 294 -142.01 22.62 10.23
C SER A 294 -140.72 21.74 10.13
N THR A 295 -139.71 22.05 9.31
CA THR A 295 -138.41 22.68 9.65
C THR A 295 -137.61 22.16 10.88
N ASP A 296 -136.40 21.67 10.57
CA ASP A 296 -135.07 21.96 11.17
C ASP A 296 -134.53 21.34 12.48
N LYS A 297 -133.30 20.79 12.34
CA LYS A 297 -132.12 20.70 13.25
C LYS A 297 -131.33 19.44 12.86
N LYS A 298 -130.09 19.44 12.35
CA LYS A 298 -128.83 20.15 12.65
C LYS A 298 -128.27 19.85 14.06
N GLU A 299 -127.31 18.92 14.11
CA GLU A 299 -126.18 18.77 15.06
C GLU A 299 -125.36 17.58 14.51
N LYS A 300 -124.13 17.68 13.99
CA LYS A 300 -122.86 18.18 14.53
C LYS A 300 -122.42 17.45 15.81
N LYS A 301 -121.71 16.33 15.63
CA LYS A 301 -120.40 16.08 16.23
C LYS A 301 -119.62 15.10 15.36
#